data_AF-A0A1D2X5B8-F1
#
_entry.id   AF-A0A1D2X5B8-F1
#
_cell.length_a   1.000
_cell.length_b   1.000
_cell.length_c   1.000
_cell.angle_alpha   90.00
_cell.angle_beta   90.00
_cell.angle_gamma   90.00
#
_symmetry.space_group_name_H-M   'P 1'
#
loop_
_entity.id
_entity.type
_entity.pdbx_description
1 polymer ?
#
loop_
_entity_poly.entity_id
_entity_poly.type
_entity_poly.pdbx_seq_one_letter_code
_entity_poly.pdbx_strand_id
1 'polypeptide(L)'
;MKIYRNLTLAMSLFVAGATLPAHALDRVLPNFPSASKTSPFTEVRSPIVSETYALNLFIRKGERKTYWKTFTKPADYDQMAAFVAIIYGDLLSINCDLALYDGNNPRPFKTIRCGRSQQWNPTTPDVPELPSTLRVKLSLYNADFTKSSKRVSIRLTPNFGSQDDNDLDGLPGWYEVLRGLSDSNINDAHMDPDGDGFTTLEEYLTGRDPFNPNA
;
A
#
# COMPACT_ATOMS: atom_id res chain seq x y z
N MET A 1 44.63 -48.67 12.08
CA MET A 1 45.96 -48.90 12.69
C MET A 1 46.12 -47.88 13.83
N LYS A 2 46.13 -48.38 15.09
CA LYS A 2 46.55 -47.77 16.39
C LYS A 2 46.02 -46.35 16.72
N ILE A 3 45.00 -46.12 17.57
CA ILE A 3 44.86 -46.32 19.05
C ILE A 3 45.99 -45.69 19.88
N TYR A 4 45.62 -44.84 20.86
CA TYR A 4 46.08 -44.68 22.27
C TYR A 4 45.90 -43.21 22.72
N ARG A 5 45.52 -42.81 23.94
CA ARG A 5 44.73 -43.32 25.09
C ARG A 5 44.67 -42.14 26.09
N ASN A 6 43.62 -42.12 26.92
CA ASN A 6 43.34 -41.19 28.02
C ASN A 6 44.47 -41.02 29.06
N LEU A 7 44.44 -39.89 29.80
CA LEU A 7 44.74 -39.90 31.23
C LEU A 7 43.87 -38.89 32.00
N THR A 8 43.13 -39.44 32.96
CA THR A 8 42.32 -38.76 33.99
C THR A 8 43.13 -38.76 35.30
N LEU A 9 43.03 -37.71 36.12
CA LEU A 9 43.11 -37.85 37.57
C LEU A 9 42.34 -36.73 38.28
N ALA A 10 41.46 -37.13 39.18
CA ALA A 10 40.67 -36.29 40.09
C ALA A 10 41.36 -36.19 41.45
N MET A 11 41.12 -35.11 42.19
CA MET A 11 41.25 -35.11 43.65
C MET A 11 40.33 -34.04 44.27
N SER A 12 39.59 -34.44 45.29
CA SER A 12 38.51 -33.72 45.99
C SER A 12 38.83 -33.52 47.49
N LEU A 13 37.91 -32.83 48.20
CA LEU A 13 37.77 -32.54 49.67
C LEU A 13 38.42 -31.20 50.15
N PHE A 14 37.91 -30.39 51.10
CA PHE A 14 36.74 -30.34 52.02
C PHE A 14 36.63 -28.86 52.54
N VAL A 15 35.46 -28.19 52.54
CA VAL A 15 34.55 -27.79 53.67
C VAL A 15 34.91 -26.56 54.55
N ALA A 16 33.87 -25.68 54.66
CA ALA A 16 33.40 -24.77 55.74
C ALA A 16 34.13 -23.47 56.11
N GLY A 17 33.38 -22.36 55.94
CA GLY A 17 32.88 -21.56 57.05
C GLY A 17 33.63 -20.26 57.39
N ALA A 18 33.04 -19.11 57.04
CA ALA A 18 33.17 -17.88 57.84
C ALA A 18 32.07 -16.87 57.47
N THR A 19 31.30 -16.49 58.48
CA THR A 19 30.30 -15.42 58.52
C THR A 19 30.95 -14.04 58.39
N LEU A 20 30.35 -13.15 57.58
CA LEU A 20 30.71 -11.72 57.55
C LEU A 20 29.66 -10.88 58.30
N PRO A 21 30.06 -9.92 59.15
CA PRO A 21 29.13 -9.05 59.86
C PRO A 21 28.66 -7.90 58.98
N ALA A 22 27.42 -7.48 59.23
CA ALA A 22 26.83 -6.26 58.70
C ALA A 22 27.46 -5.03 59.38
N HIS A 23 27.99 -4.11 58.60
CA HIS A 23 28.12 -2.71 59.00
C HIS A 23 27.73 -1.80 57.84
N ALA A 24 26.70 -1.00 58.11
CA ALA A 24 26.18 0.04 57.26
C ALA A 24 27.22 1.13 57.00
N LEU A 25 27.33 1.56 55.75
CA LEU A 25 27.80 2.89 55.38
C LEU A 25 26.91 3.40 54.26
N ASP A 26 26.08 4.38 54.60
CA ASP A 26 25.36 5.23 53.66
C ASP A 26 26.33 5.82 52.64
N ARG A 27 26.13 5.47 51.36
CA ARG A 27 26.59 6.29 50.24
C ARG A 27 25.42 6.50 49.30
N VAL A 28 24.96 7.74 49.31
CA VAL A 28 24.07 8.35 48.33
C VAL A 28 24.65 8.12 46.93
N LEU A 29 24.02 7.24 46.15
CA LEU A 29 24.26 7.13 44.71
C LEU A 29 23.43 8.22 44.00
N PRO A 30 24.00 8.97 43.05
CA PRO A 30 23.19 9.84 42.21
C PRO A 30 22.25 8.99 41.35
N ASN A 31 20.97 9.36 41.32
CA ASN A 31 19.97 8.84 40.40
C ASN A 31 20.50 8.94 38.97
N PHE A 32 20.86 7.81 38.36
CA PHE A 32 20.90 7.70 36.92
C PHE A 32 19.45 7.57 36.44
N PRO A 33 18.88 8.56 35.73
CA PRO A 33 17.65 8.29 35.01
C PRO A 33 17.97 7.19 33.99
N SER A 34 17.25 6.07 34.11
CA SER A 34 17.19 5.05 33.07
C SER A 34 16.53 5.68 31.85
N ALA A 35 17.31 6.41 31.07
CA ALA A 35 16.93 6.79 29.72
C ALA A 35 17.04 5.51 28.90
N SER A 36 15.93 4.76 28.82
CA SER A 36 15.69 3.93 27.66
C SER A 36 15.76 4.85 26.45
N LYS A 37 16.91 4.88 25.78
CA LYS A 37 17.00 5.40 24.42
C LYS A 37 16.12 4.47 23.59
N THR A 38 14.84 4.81 23.47
CA THR A 38 14.06 4.44 22.31
C THR A 38 14.82 4.98 21.12
N SER A 39 15.48 4.07 20.40
CA SER A 39 15.90 4.31 19.03
C SER A 39 14.72 4.96 18.30
N PRO A 40 14.90 6.06 17.55
CA PRO A 40 13.91 6.43 16.57
C PRO A 40 13.98 5.34 15.51
N PHE A 41 13.17 4.29 15.67
CA PHE A 41 12.82 3.46 14.55
C PHE A 41 12.01 4.39 13.65
N THR A 42 12.62 4.87 12.56
CA THR A 42 11.88 5.49 11.48
C THR A 42 10.88 4.44 11.04
N GLU A 43 9.62 4.61 11.41
CA GLU A 43 8.55 3.73 10.96
C GLU A 43 8.54 3.85 9.43
N VAL A 44 8.94 2.79 8.73
CA VAL A 44 8.93 2.78 7.26
C VAL A 44 7.48 2.84 6.85
N ARG A 45 7.00 4.06 6.62
CA ARG A 45 5.63 4.33 6.21
C ARG A 45 5.49 3.85 4.78
N SER A 46 4.50 3.00 4.52
CA SER A 46 4.24 2.54 3.15
C SER A 46 3.90 3.74 2.27
N PRO A 47 4.47 3.89 1.06
CA PRO A 47 4.17 5.02 0.19
C PRO A 47 2.77 4.92 -0.43
N ILE A 48 2.06 3.79 -0.25
CA ILE A 48 0.69 3.57 -0.72
C ILE A 48 -0.20 3.15 0.45
N VAL A 49 -1.40 3.73 0.50
CA VAL A 49 -2.49 3.25 1.35
C VAL A 49 -3.71 2.92 0.51
N SER A 50 -4.43 1.87 0.89
CA SER A 50 -5.63 1.44 0.19
C SER A 50 -6.74 1.05 1.17
N GLU A 51 -7.98 1.24 0.73
CA GLU A 51 -9.18 0.78 1.43
C GLU A 51 -10.05 0.00 0.44
N THR A 52 -10.51 -1.19 0.81
CA THR A 52 -11.39 -1.98 -0.07
C THR A 52 -12.84 -1.91 0.41
N TYR A 53 -13.74 -1.49 -0.48
CA TYR A 53 -15.18 -1.55 -0.29
C TYR A 53 -15.78 -2.66 -1.12
N ALA A 54 -16.55 -3.56 -0.50
CA ALA A 54 -17.23 -4.66 -1.18
C ALA A 54 -18.76 -4.53 -1.05
N LEU A 55 -19.47 -4.81 -2.14
CA LEU A 55 -20.93 -4.77 -2.20
C LEU A 55 -21.45 -6.00 -2.96
N ASN A 56 -22.42 -6.69 -2.37
CA ASN A 56 -23.16 -7.77 -3.01
C ASN A 56 -24.62 -7.35 -3.11
N LEU A 57 -25.20 -7.40 -4.31
CA LEU A 57 -26.56 -6.96 -4.51
C LEU A 57 -27.31 -7.75 -5.58
N PHE A 58 -28.64 -7.69 -5.49
CA PHE A 58 -29.54 -8.14 -6.55
C PHE A 58 -30.15 -6.93 -7.25
N ILE A 59 -30.25 -6.97 -8.57
CA ILE A 59 -30.90 -5.96 -9.41
C ILE A 59 -32.01 -6.63 -10.20
N ARG A 60 -33.25 -6.21 -10.00
CA ARG A 60 -34.42 -6.70 -10.74
C ARG A 60 -34.34 -6.25 -12.21
N LYS A 61 -35.04 -6.94 -13.10
CA LYS A 61 -35.16 -6.50 -14.51
C LYS A 61 -35.67 -5.06 -14.61
N GLY A 62 -35.02 -4.24 -15.43
CA GLY A 62 -35.36 -2.83 -15.61
C GLY A 62 -35.07 -1.93 -14.39
N GLU A 63 -34.45 -2.46 -13.32
CA GLU A 63 -34.12 -1.68 -12.13
C GLU A 63 -32.79 -0.94 -12.31
N ARG A 64 -32.74 0.30 -11.83
CA ARG A 64 -31.52 1.09 -11.67
C ARG A 64 -31.20 1.24 -10.18
N LYS A 65 -29.96 0.95 -9.80
CA LYS A 65 -29.46 1.18 -8.44
C LYS A 65 -28.29 2.14 -8.46
N THR A 66 -28.25 3.03 -7.48
CA THR A 66 -27.17 3.99 -7.29
C THR A 66 -26.66 3.89 -5.86
N TYR A 67 -25.35 3.77 -5.69
CA TYR A 67 -24.68 3.72 -4.39
C TYR A 67 -23.59 4.78 -4.33
N TRP A 68 -23.39 5.33 -3.14
CA TRP A 68 -22.29 6.25 -2.86
C TRP A 68 -21.37 5.62 -1.82
N LYS A 69 -20.07 5.73 -2.05
CA LYS A 69 -19.03 5.40 -1.07
C LYS A 69 -18.03 6.54 -1.01
N THR A 70 -17.77 7.01 0.19
CA THR A 70 -16.67 7.93 0.48
C THR A 70 -15.50 7.13 1.05
N PHE A 71 -14.32 7.35 0.50
CA PHE A 71 -13.04 6.86 1.00
C PHE A 71 -12.28 8.02 1.60
N THR A 72 -11.69 7.78 2.76
CA THR A 72 -10.82 8.72 3.46
C THR A 72 -9.39 8.23 3.38
N LYS A 73 -8.45 9.15 3.41
CA LYS A 73 -7.02 8.86 3.39
C LYS A 73 -6.28 9.77 4.38
N PRO A 74 -5.06 9.40 4.82
CA PRO A 74 -4.24 10.29 5.62
C PRO A 74 -3.85 11.54 4.81
N ALA A 75 -3.47 12.61 5.52
CA ALA A 75 -3.24 13.93 4.93
C ALA A 75 -2.15 13.93 3.84
N ASP A 76 -1.11 13.11 3.98
CA ASP A 76 0.05 13.15 3.08
C ASP A 76 -0.12 12.26 1.83
N TYR A 77 -1.26 11.58 1.66
CA TYR A 77 -1.49 10.64 0.55
C TYR A 77 -2.35 11.23 -0.56
N ASP A 78 -2.08 12.46 -0.97
CA ASP A 78 -2.98 13.20 -1.86
C ASP A 78 -3.07 12.64 -3.28
N GLN A 79 -2.10 11.84 -3.74
CA GLN A 79 -2.08 11.36 -5.12
C GLN A 79 -2.91 10.09 -5.30
N MET A 80 -3.78 10.07 -6.31
CA MET A 80 -4.56 8.88 -6.65
C MET A 80 -3.74 7.91 -7.50
N ALA A 81 -2.87 7.12 -6.89
CA ALA A 81 -1.95 6.21 -7.58
C ALA A 81 -2.65 5.17 -8.46
N ALA A 82 -3.78 4.61 -8.01
CA ALA A 82 -4.59 3.70 -8.83
C ALA A 82 -6.02 3.56 -8.32
N PHE A 83 -6.91 3.09 -9.19
CA PHE A 83 -8.26 2.68 -8.83
C PHE A 83 -8.61 1.32 -9.43
N VAL A 84 -8.88 0.34 -8.57
CA VAL A 84 -9.25 -1.01 -8.98
C VAL A 84 -10.74 -1.23 -8.73
N ALA A 85 -11.46 -1.64 -9.76
CA ALA A 85 -12.87 -2.03 -9.70
C ALA A 85 -13.02 -3.46 -10.21
N ILE A 86 -13.16 -4.42 -9.29
CA ILE A 86 -13.42 -5.82 -9.63
C ILE A 86 -14.92 -6.07 -9.55
N ILE A 87 -15.49 -6.62 -10.61
CA ILE A 87 -16.92 -6.91 -10.69
C ILE A 87 -17.15 -8.31 -11.25
N TYR A 88 -18.07 -9.04 -10.65
CA TYR A 88 -18.38 -10.42 -11.01
C TYR A 88 -19.85 -10.76 -10.71
N GLY A 89 -20.32 -11.86 -11.30
CA GLY A 89 -21.71 -12.30 -11.25
C GLY A 89 -22.34 -12.37 -12.64
N ASP A 90 -23.66 -12.17 -12.72
CA ASP A 90 -24.38 -12.11 -14.00
C ASP A 90 -24.33 -10.68 -14.53
N LEU A 91 -23.33 -10.40 -15.37
CA LEU A 91 -23.04 -9.05 -15.89
C LEU A 91 -23.57 -8.83 -17.31
N LEU A 92 -24.12 -9.87 -17.95
CA LEU A 92 -24.67 -9.72 -19.31
C LEU A 92 -25.79 -8.68 -19.29
N SER A 93 -25.72 -7.68 -20.16
CA SER A 93 -26.71 -6.59 -20.21
C SER A 93 -26.85 -5.80 -18.90
N ILE A 94 -25.84 -5.82 -18.03
CA ILE A 94 -25.70 -4.88 -16.91
C ILE A 94 -24.90 -3.68 -17.39
N ASN A 95 -25.53 -2.50 -17.37
CA ASN A 95 -24.82 -1.25 -17.55
C ASN A 95 -24.27 -0.82 -16.19
N CYS A 96 -22.96 -0.62 -16.10
CA CYS A 96 -22.27 -0.25 -14.87
C CYS A 96 -21.36 0.95 -15.12
N ASP A 97 -21.58 2.01 -14.34
CA ASP A 97 -20.81 3.25 -14.36
C ASP A 97 -20.32 3.60 -12.96
N LEU A 98 -19.03 3.88 -12.83
CA LEU A 98 -18.42 4.46 -11.65
C LEU A 98 -18.02 5.90 -11.98
N ALA A 99 -18.40 6.85 -11.14
CA ALA A 99 -17.97 8.24 -11.25
C ALA A 99 -17.21 8.64 -9.97
N LEU A 100 -15.99 9.14 -10.15
CA LEU A 100 -15.03 9.50 -9.10
C LEU A 100 -15.02 11.02 -8.92
N TYR A 101 -15.16 11.49 -7.70
CA TYR A 101 -15.27 12.90 -7.32
C TYR A 101 -14.24 13.23 -6.25
N ASP A 102 -13.64 14.41 -6.37
CA ASP A 102 -12.85 15.01 -5.30
C ASP A 102 -13.79 15.77 -4.35
N GLY A 103 -13.89 15.27 -3.11
CA GLY A 103 -14.76 15.81 -2.08
C GLY A 103 -16.17 16.07 -2.59
N ASN A 104 -16.66 17.29 -2.38
CA ASN A 104 -18.00 17.71 -2.76
C ASN A 104 -18.10 18.35 -4.15
N ASN A 105 -17.07 18.22 -4.99
CA ASN A 105 -17.13 18.71 -6.35
C ASN A 105 -18.36 18.13 -7.07
N PRO A 106 -19.20 18.94 -7.74
CA PRO A 106 -20.40 18.46 -8.43
C PRO A 106 -20.09 17.65 -9.69
N ARG A 107 -18.87 17.75 -10.24
CA ARG A 107 -18.45 17.04 -11.45
C ARG A 107 -17.43 15.96 -11.12
N PRO A 108 -17.59 14.74 -11.67
CA PRO A 108 -16.57 13.73 -11.50
C PRO A 108 -15.34 14.07 -12.33
N PHE A 109 -14.15 13.88 -11.77
CA PHE A 109 -12.90 14.02 -12.53
C PHE A 109 -12.63 12.78 -13.42
N LYS A 110 -13.22 11.62 -13.07
CA LYS A 110 -13.11 10.39 -13.86
C LYS A 110 -14.41 9.59 -13.83
N THR A 111 -14.76 9.02 -14.98
CA THR A 111 -15.84 8.02 -15.11
C THR A 111 -15.28 6.72 -15.69
N ILE A 112 -15.68 5.58 -15.13
CA ILE A 112 -15.19 4.24 -15.49
C ILE A 112 -16.38 3.34 -15.82
N ARG A 113 -16.32 2.67 -16.97
CA ARG A 113 -17.30 1.66 -17.40
C ARG A 113 -16.99 0.32 -16.73
N CYS A 114 -17.67 0.04 -15.62
CA CYS A 114 -17.48 -1.16 -14.81
C CYS A 114 -18.35 -2.35 -15.26
N GLY A 115 -18.74 -2.44 -16.53
CA GLY A 115 -19.46 -3.63 -17.04
C GLY A 115 -18.59 -4.91 -17.02
N ARG A 116 -17.28 -4.72 -16.82
CA ARG A 116 -16.25 -5.73 -16.60
C ARG A 116 -15.30 -5.21 -15.53
N SER A 117 -14.40 -6.07 -15.04
CA SER A 117 -13.33 -5.61 -14.15
C SER A 117 -12.49 -4.56 -14.85
N GLN A 118 -12.14 -3.50 -14.13
CA GLN A 118 -11.36 -2.38 -14.62
C GLN A 118 -10.29 -2.04 -13.60
N GLN A 119 -9.13 -1.65 -14.11
CA GLN A 119 -8.13 -0.95 -13.34
C GLN A 119 -7.81 0.33 -14.09
N TRP A 120 -7.74 1.42 -13.35
CA TRP A 120 -7.28 2.69 -13.88
C TRP A 120 -6.08 3.13 -13.07
N ASN A 121 -4.95 3.25 -13.75
CA ASN A 121 -3.74 3.84 -13.23
C ASN A 121 -3.62 5.20 -13.91
N PRO A 122 -3.75 6.32 -13.18
CA PRO A 122 -3.41 7.62 -13.76
C PRO A 122 -1.95 7.62 -14.16
N THR A 123 -1.69 8.22 -15.31
CA THR A 123 -0.34 8.44 -15.79
C THR A 123 -0.02 9.91 -15.61
N THR A 124 1.19 10.16 -15.19
CA THR A 124 1.83 11.46 -15.25
C THR A 124 1.76 12.10 -16.65
N PRO A 125 1.81 13.44 -16.71
CA PRO A 125 1.77 14.37 -15.57
C PRO A 125 0.38 14.48 -14.91
N ASP A 126 -0.62 13.76 -15.42
CA ASP A 126 -2.04 13.90 -15.03
C ASP A 126 -2.47 12.99 -13.86
N VAL A 127 -1.64 12.87 -12.81
CA VAL A 127 -2.01 12.16 -11.58
C VAL A 127 -2.93 13.04 -10.74
N PRO A 128 -4.19 12.63 -10.45
CA PRO A 128 -5.10 13.45 -9.66
C PRO A 128 -4.61 13.62 -8.23
N GLU A 129 -4.51 14.87 -7.80
CA GLU A 129 -4.34 15.24 -6.40
C GLU A 129 -5.72 15.45 -5.75
N LEU A 130 -5.97 14.73 -4.67
CA LEU A 130 -7.23 14.69 -3.95
C LEU A 130 -7.03 15.25 -2.53
N PRO A 131 -6.94 16.57 -2.34
CA PRO A 131 -6.67 17.15 -1.02
C PRO A 131 -7.77 16.85 0.02
N SER A 132 -8.94 16.38 -0.43
CA SER A 132 -10.08 16.05 0.42
C SER A 132 -10.32 14.54 0.53
N THR A 133 -11.50 14.07 0.11
CA THR A 133 -11.92 12.66 0.18
C THR A 133 -12.28 12.19 -1.21
N LEU A 134 -12.10 10.90 -1.48
CA LEU A 134 -12.59 10.33 -2.73
C LEU A 134 -14.05 9.91 -2.55
N ARG A 135 -14.95 10.53 -3.30
CA ARG A 135 -16.36 10.11 -3.38
C ARG A 135 -16.60 9.34 -4.66
N VAL A 136 -17.18 8.15 -4.54
CA VAL A 136 -17.45 7.25 -5.67
C VAL A 136 -18.95 7.02 -5.77
N LYS A 137 -19.49 7.32 -6.95
CA LYS A 137 -20.87 7.00 -7.33
C LYS A 137 -20.86 5.76 -8.20
N LEU A 138 -21.44 4.67 -7.71
CA LEU A 138 -21.72 3.47 -8.49
C LEU A 138 -23.14 3.54 -9.02
N SER A 139 -23.32 3.38 -10.33
CA SER A 139 -24.61 3.35 -11.01
C SER A 139 -24.73 2.06 -11.82
N LEU A 140 -25.75 1.27 -11.49
CA LEU A 140 -26.03 -0.02 -12.13
C LEU A 140 -27.43 0.00 -12.74
N TYR A 141 -27.59 -0.59 -13.92
CA TYR A 141 -28.88 -0.80 -14.56
C TYR A 141 -28.95 -2.17 -15.20
N ASN A 142 -29.99 -2.93 -14.87
CA ASN A 142 -30.23 -4.24 -15.46
C ASN A 142 -31.13 -4.13 -16.69
N ALA A 143 -30.54 -4.19 -17.88
CA ALA A 143 -31.23 -4.15 -19.15
C ALA A 143 -31.72 -5.54 -19.63
N ASP A 144 -31.48 -6.60 -18.85
CA ASP A 144 -31.98 -7.94 -19.15
C ASP A 144 -33.40 -8.11 -18.60
N PHE A 145 -34.37 -8.22 -19.51
CA PHE A 145 -35.77 -8.48 -19.18
C PHE A 145 -36.15 -9.98 -19.16
N THR A 146 -35.22 -10.86 -19.54
CA THR A 146 -35.43 -12.32 -19.59
C THR A 146 -35.35 -12.97 -18.20
N LYS A 147 -34.55 -12.39 -17.30
CA LYS A 147 -34.42 -12.85 -15.90
C LYS A 147 -35.10 -11.88 -14.95
N SER A 148 -35.76 -12.39 -13.90
CA SER A 148 -36.45 -11.54 -12.92
C SER A 148 -35.48 -10.66 -12.11
N SER A 149 -34.27 -11.15 -11.85
CA SER A 149 -33.19 -10.41 -11.21
C SER A 149 -31.82 -10.99 -11.54
N LYS A 150 -30.78 -10.19 -11.32
CA LYS A 150 -29.36 -10.56 -11.46
C LYS A 150 -28.61 -10.27 -10.18
N ARG A 151 -27.60 -11.10 -9.89
CA ARG A 151 -26.69 -10.91 -8.76
C ARG A 151 -25.40 -10.29 -9.27
N VAL A 152 -24.99 -9.20 -8.64
CA VAL A 152 -23.77 -8.47 -8.96
C VAL A 152 -22.98 -8.26 -7.68
N SER A 153 -21.68 -8.56 -7.76
CA SER A 153 -20.73 -8.37 -6.69
C SER A 153 -19.62 -7.43 -7.17
N ILE A 154 -19.30 -6.42 -6.37
CA ILE A 154 -18.35 -5.36 -6.71
C ILE A 154 -17.36 -5.19 -5.56
N ARG A 155 -16.09 -5.02 -5.90
CA ARG A 155 -15.01 -4.55 -5.01
C ARG A 155 -14.38 -3.30 -5.61
N LEU A 156 -14.29 -2.25 -4.81
CA LEU A 156 -13.67 -0.98 -5.16
C LEU A 156 -12.48 -0.76 -4.24
N THR A 157 -11.31 -0.54 -4.81
CA THR A 157 -10.05 -0.37 -4.08
C THR A 157 -9.29 0.82 -4.69
N PRO A 158 -9.48 2.05 -4.19
CA PRO A 158 -8.54 3.13 -4.44
C PRO A 158 -7.19 2.84 -3.75
N ASN A 159 -6.11 3.23 -4.42
CA ASN A 159 -4.76 3.31 -3.89
C ASN A 159 -4.35 4.78 -3.90
N PHE A 160 -3.99 5.29 -2.73
CA PHE A 160 -3.54 6.65 -2.54
C PHE A 160 -2.04 6.63 -2.24
N GLY A 161 -1.26 7.44 -2.95
CA GLY A 161 0.19 7.55 -2.83
C GLY A 161 0.60 8.82 -2.09
N SER A 162 1.65 8.74 -1.26
CA SER A 162 2.30 9.93 -0.70
C SER A 162 3.28 10.55 -1.69
N GLN A 163 3.56 11.85 -1.57
CA GLN A 163 4.53 12.52 -2.45
C GLN A 163 5.98 12.33 -2.00
N ASP A 164 6.24 11.36 -1.13
CA ASP A 164 7.58 11.09 -0.62
C ASP A 164 8.44 10.47 -1.73
N ASP A 165 9.70 10.89 -1.77
CA ASP A 165 10.78 10.42 -2.66
C ASP A 165 12.02 10.35 -1.75
N ASN A 166 12.36 9.15 -1.28
CA ASN A 166 13.33 8.94 -0.21
C ASN A 166 14.78 8.97 -0.70
N ASP A 167 15.03 8.56 -1.95
CA ASP A 167 16.36 8.60 -2.56
C ASP A 167 16.61 9.81 -3.46
N LEU A 168 15.59 10.66 -3.64
CA LEU A 168 15.63 11.96 -4.29
C LEU A 168 15.98 11.88 -5.78
N ASP A 169 15.49 10.83 -6.43
CA ASP A 169 15.75 10.56 -7.84
C ASP A 169 14.70 11.16 -8.80
N GLY A 170 13.63 11.72 -8.23
CA GLY A 170 12.52 12.35 -8.95
C GLY A 170 11.32 11.42 -9.19
N LEU A 171 11.40 10.15 -8.79
CA LEU A 171 10.28 9.21 -8.73
C LEU A 171 9.68 9.23 -7.32
N PRO A 172 8.36 9.42 -7.17
CA PRO A 172 7.75 9.26 -5.86
C PRO A 172 7.66 7.78 -5.51
N GLY A 173 7.85 7.43 -4.23
CA GLY A 173 7.92 6.04 -3.76
C GLY A 173 6.68 5.20 -4.08
N TRP A 174 5.49 5.81 -4.26
CA TRP A 174 4.31 5.05 -4.70
C TRP A 174 4.44 4.57 -6.13
N TYR A 175 5.04 5.37 -7.01
CA TYR A 175 5.24 5.00 -8.40
C TYR A 175 6.22 3.83 -8.47
N GLU A 176 7.31 3.94 -7.73
CA GLU A 176 8.32 2.91 -7.64
C GLU A 176 7.75 1.59 -7.11
N VAL A 177 6.99 1.64 -6.01
CA VAL A 177 6.32 0.44 -5.48
C VAL A 177 5.34 -0.18 -6.49
N LEU A 178 4.58 0.63 -7.24
CA LEU A 178 3.68 0.11 -8.28
C LEU A 178 4.42 -0.48 -9.48
N ARG A 179 5.63 -0.01 -9.76
CA ARG A 179 6.48 -0.45 -10.88
C ARG A 179 7.50 -1.52 -10.50
N GLY A 180 7.65 -1.82 -9.22
CA GLY A 180 8.66 -2.77 -8.73
C GLY A 180 10.08 -2.21 -8.73
N LEU A 181 10.20 -0.88 -8.68
CA LEU A 181 11.45 -0.13 -8.48
C LEU A 181 11.72 0.04 -6.98
N SER A 182 12.79 0.74 -6.61
CA SER A 182 13.25 0.85 -5.24
C SER A 182 13.52 2.30 -4.83
N ASP A 183 12.64 2.81 -3.95
CA ASP A 183 12.70 4.12 -3.25
C ASP A 183 13.84 4.22 -2.20
N SER A 184 14.98 3.66 -2.56
CA SER A 184 16.24 3.62 -1.82
C SER A 184 17.44 3.47 -2.75
N ASN A 185 17.21 3.49 -4.07
CA ASN A 185 18.18 3.32 -5.13
C ASN A 185 17.98 4.40 -6.23
N ILE A 186 18.60 5.55 -6.01
CA ILE A 186 18.66 6.69 -6.93
C ILE A 186 19.02 6.38 -8.40
N ASN A 187 19.59 5.20 -8.68
CA ASN A 187 20.02 4.85 -10.03
C ASN A 187 18.89 4.30 -10.91
N ASP A 188 17.78 3.80 -10.35
CA ASP A 188 16.73 3.17 -11.17
C ASP A 188 15.86 4.18 -11.94
N ALA A 189 15.73 5.43 -11.48
CA ALA A 189 15.29 6.56 -12.31
C ALA A 189 16.09 6.75 -13.62
N HIS A 190 17.37 6.38 -13.63
CA HIS A 190 18.28 6.55 -14.77
C HIS A 190 18.43 5.28 -15.62
N MET A 191 17.79 4.17 -15.24
CA MET A 191 17.80 2.96 -16.04
C MET A 191 16.84 3.08 -17.22
N ASP A 192 17.10 2.27 -18.25
CA ASP A 192 16.21 2.00 -19.38
C ASP A 192 15.92 0.49 -19.35
N PRO A 193 14.92 0.05 -18.57
CA PRO A 193 14.73 -1.37 -18.30
C PRO A 193 14.20 -2.15 -19.51
N ASP A 194 13.52 -1.49 -20.45
CA ASP A 194 12.96 -2.13 -21.64
C ASP A 194 13.75 -1.90 -22.94
N GLY A 195 14.74 -1.01 -22.91
CA GLY A 195 15.70 -0.78 -23.98
C GLY A 195 15.16 0.08 -25.12
N ASP A 196 14.13 0.90 -24.89
CA ASP A 196 13.54 1.77 -25.90
C ASP A 196 14.25 3.14 -26.04
N GLY A 197 15.22 3.40 -25.15
CA GLY A 197 16.06 4.59 -25.15
C GLY A 197 15.58 5.74 -24.26
N PHE A 198 14.52 5.54 -23.48
CA PHE A 198 14.08 6.49 -22.44
C PHE A 198 14.45 5.97 -21.05
N THR A 199 14.77 6.88 -20.13
CA THR A 199 14.97 6.46 -18.73
C THR A 199 13.62 6.31 -18.01
N THR A 200 13.61 5.50 -16.95
CA THR A 200 12.46 5.35 -16.05
C THR A 200 11.86 6.70 -15.61
N LEU A 201 12.72 7.69 -15.30
CA LEU A 201 12.29 9.04 -14.96
C LEU A 201 11.65 9.79 -16.13
N GLU A 202 12.21 9.69 -17.34
CA GLU A 202 11.61 10.31 -18.53
C GLU A 202 10.25 9.71 -18.86
N GLU A 203 10.11 8.40 -18.70
CA GLU A 203 8.86 7.70 -18.86
C GLU A 203 7.86 8.05 -17.75
N TYR A 204 8.33 8.17 -16.51
CA TYR A 204 7.54 8.73 -15.43
C TYR A 204 7.14 10.18 -15.72
N LEU A 205 7.94 11.03 -16.36
CA LEU A 205 7.50 12.39 -16.64
C LEU A 205 6.52 12.49 -17.82
N THR A 206 6.54 11.49 -18.71
CA THR A 206 5.73 11.45 -19.94
C THR A 206 4.54 10.49 -19.87
N GLY A 207 4.35 9.79 -18.75
CA GLY A 207 3.23 8.87 -18.54
C GLY A 207 3.36 7.53 -19.25
N ARG A 208 4.60 7.12 -19.56
CA ARG A 208 4.92 5.83 -20.19
C ARG A 208 5.18 4.74 -19.14
N ASP A 209 5.36 3.52 -19.61
CA ASP A 209 5.57 2.35 -18.74
C ASP A 209 7.00 1.84 -18.91
N PRO A 210 7.84 1.91 -17.86
CA PRO A 210 9.28 1.65 -17.95
C PRO A 210 9.70 0.21 -18.22
N PHE A 211 8.72 -0.65 -18.45
CA PHE A 211 8.92 -2.05 -18.80
C PHE A 211 8.17 -2.43 -20.08
N ASN A 212 7.76 -1.45 -20.88
CA ASN A 212 7.08 -1.66 -22.15
C ASN A 212 7.68 -0.77 -23.26
N PRO A 213 8.49 -1.35 -24.16
CA PRO A 213 9.25 -0.58 -25.15
C PRO A 213 8.39 -0.02 -26.28
N ASN A 214 7.05 -0.11 -26.18
CA ASN A 214 6.07 0.41 -27.12
C ASN A 214 4.94 1.19 -26.42
N ALA A 215 5.22 1.76 -25.24
CA ALA A 215 4.25 2.50 -24.43
C ALA A 215 3.72 3.79 -25.09
#